data_AF-A0A7S0Q665-F1
#
_entry.id   AF-A0A7S0Q665-F1
#
_cell.length_a   1.000
_cell.length_b   1.000
_cell.length_c   1.000
_cell.angle_alpha   90.00
_cell.angle_beta   90.00
_cell.angle_gamma   90.00
#
_symmetry.space_group_name_H-M   'P 1'
#
loop_
_entity.id
_entity.type
_entity.pdbx_description
1 polymer ?
#
loop_
_entity_poly.entity_id
_entity_poly.type
_entity_poly.pdbx_seq_one_letter_code
_entity_poly.pdbx_strand_id
1 'polypeptide(L)'
;NEIDQELVDVQKQVLKTFKLKEETGLGMVRLVKQHGDETIEVQFDVQDVDDNGMDEMDQEDEDEEIPNSMGINFQVTIKKGGDAIVVNAFASDAMNIQNIRFCEAKHASLKEE
;
A
#
# COMPACT_ATOMS: atom_id res chain seq x y z
N ASN A 1 -14.45 -20.95 -14.37
CA ASN A 1 -13.86 -19.75 -13.75
C ASN A 1 -14.49 -18.54 -14.37
N GLU A 2 -15.46 -17.96 -13.66
CA GLU A 2 -16.06 -16.69 -14.02
C GLU A 2 -15.01 -15.62 -13.72
N ILE A 3 -14.65 -14.84 -14.73
CA ILE A 3 -13.70 -13.74 -14.55
C ILE A 3 -14.47 -12.62 -13.88
N ASP A 4 -14.02 -12.17 -12.72
CA ASP A 4 -14.57 -10.99 -12.07
C ASP A 4 -14.28 -9.75 -12.94
N GLN A 5 -15.33 -9.31 -13.64
CA GLN A 5 -15.24 -8.24 -14.61
C GLN A 5 -14.96 -6.88 -13.93
N GLU A 6 -15.38 -6.70 -12.68
CA GLU A 6 -15.13 -5.50 -11.90
C GLU A 6 -13.64 -5.39 -11.58
N LEU A 7 -13.02 -6.48 -11.11
CA LEU A 7 -11.59 -6.54 -10.85
C LEU A 7 -10.76 -6.20 -12.09
N VAL A 8 -11.14 -6.77 -13.24
CA VAL A 8 -10.46 -6.51 -14.52
C VAL A 8 -10.54 -5.04 -14.91
N ASP A 9 -11.69 -4.40 -14.70
CA ASP A 9 -11.88 -3.00 -15.07
C ASP A 9 -11.16 -2.04 -14.10
N VAL A 10 -11.12 -2.35 -12.81
CA VAL A 10 -10.27 -1.66 -11.82
C VAL A 10 -8.80 -1.77 -12.20
N GLN A 11 -8.32 -2.97 -12.53
CA GLN A 11 -6.94 -3.21 -12.94
C GLN A 11 -6.57 -2.36 -14.18
N LYS A 12 -7.45 -2.30 -15.18
CA LYS A 12 -7.23 -1.44 -16.36
C LYS A 12 -7.16 0.03 -16.00
N GLN A 13 -7.99 0.51 -15.08
CA GLN A 13 -7.96 1.91 -14.65
C GLN A 13 -6.67 2.26 -13.91
N VAL A 14 -6.21 1.38 -13.03
CA VAL A 14 -4.93 1.53 -12.32
C VAL A 14 -3.78 1.55 -13.32
N LEU A 15 -3.71 0.59 -14.25
CA LEU A 15 -2.63 0.47 -15.23
C LEU A 15 -2.62 1.58 -16.30
N LYS A 16 -3.76 2.25 -16.54
CA LYS A 16 -3.79 3.48 -17.37
C LYS A 16 -3.08 4.65 -16.70
N THR A 17 -3.00 4.62 -15.37
CA THR A 17 -2.62 5.78 -14.55
C THR A 17 -1.24 5.59 -13.90
N PHE A 18 -0.90 4.36 -13.53
CA PHE A 18 0.34 3.99 -12.87
C PHE A 18 1.13 2.99 -13.71
N LYS A 19 2.45 3.12 -13.65
CA LYS A 19 3.36 2.09 -14.13
C LYS A 19 3.60 1.09 -13.01
N LEU A 20 3.27 -0.16 -13.26
CA LEU A 20 3.55 -1.28 -12.37
C LEU A 20 5.03 -1.67 -12.49
N LYS A 21 5.71 -1.77 -11.34
CA LYS A 21 7.05 -2.33 -11.20
C LYS A 21 6.97 -3.43 -10.14
N GLU A 22 7.17 -4.66 -10.58
CA GLU A 22 7.29 -5.81 -9.69
C GLU A 22 8.76 -6.20 -9.63
N GLU A 23 9.27 -6.45 -8.42
CA GLU A 23 10.59 -7.05 -8.23
C GLU A 23 10.42 -8.55 -8.03
N THR A 24 10.83 -9.34 -9.03
CA THR A 24 10.68 -10.79 -9.03
C THR A 24 11.32 -11.41 -7.79
N GLY A 25 10.52 -12.14 -7.00
CA GLY A 25 10.99 -12.91 -5.85
C GLY A 25 10.94 -12.17 -4.50
N LEU A 26 10.46 -10.92 -4.45
CA LEU A 26 10.42 -10.12 -3.22
C LEU A 26 9.02 -9.81 -2.68
N GLY A 27 7.93 -10.26 -3.32
CA GLY A 27 6.55 -9.94 -2.91
C GLY A 27 6.17 -8.46 -3.02
N MET A 28 7.14 -7.60 -3.32
CA MET A 28 6.99 -6.15 -3.33
C MET A 28 6.47 -5.65 -4.67
N VAL A 29 5.39 -4.88 -4.62
CA VAL A 29 4.79 -4.20 -5.76
C VAL A 29 4.96 -2.69 -5.61
N ARG A 30 5.41 -2.03 -6.68
CA ARG A 30 5.49 -0.56 -6.77
C ARG A 30 4.65 -0.03 -7.93
N LEU A 31 3.75 0.90 -7.64
CA LEU A 31 2.98 1.66 -8.61
C LEU A 31 3.53 3.08 -8.70
N VAL A 32 4.01 3.51 -9.87
CA VAL A 32 4.63 4.83 -10.05
C VAL A 32 3.88 5.66 -11.07
N LYS A 33 3.57 6.92 -10.73
CA LYS A 33 2.95 7.90 -11.61
C LYS A 33 3.66 9.25 -11.52
N GLN A 34 3.86 9.89 -12.66
CA GLN A 34 4.22 11.31 -12.73
C GLN A 34 2.95 12.16 -12.77
N HIS A 35 2.87 13.19 -11.93
CA HIS A 35 1.80 14.18 -11.95
C HIS A 35 2.39 15.59 -11.86
N GLY A 36 2.50 16.29 -13.00
CA GLY A 36 3.23 17.55 -13.05
C GLY A 36 4.71 17.34 -12.69
N ASP A 37 5.20 18.10 -11.72
CA ASP A 37 6.55 18.01 -11.16
C ASP A 37 6.66 17.03 -9.97
N GLU A 38 5.59 16.29 -9.69
CA GLU A 38 5.53 15.32 -8.59
C GLU A 38 5.62 13.87 -9.09
N THR A 39 6.40 13.06 -8.37
CA THR A 39 6.43 11.61 -8.53
C THR A 39 5.67 10.97 -7.39
N ILE A 40 4.59 10.25 -7.71
CA ILE A 40 3.78 9.48 -6.75
C ILE A 40 4.16 8.02 -6.88
N GLU A 41 4.60 7.41 -5.79
CA GLU A 41 4.92 5.99 -5.67
C GLU A 41 4.05 5.36 -4.59
N VAL A 42 3.35 4.28 -4.93
CA VAL A 42 2.63 3.43 -3.96
C VAL A 42 3.38 2.10 -3.88
N GLN A 43 3.80 1.72 -2.69
CA GLN A 43 4.51 0.48 -2.44
C GLN A 43 3.74 -0.38 -1.43
N PHE A 44 3.58 -1.66 -1.73
CA PHE A 44 2.98 -2.65 -0.82
C PHE A 44 3.62 -4.01 -1.04
N ASP A 45 3.64 -4.81 0.02
CA ASP A 45 4.09 -6.20 -0.03
C ASP A 45 2.86 -7.11 -0.04
N VAL A 46 2.77 -7.99 -1.04
CA VAL A 46 1.64 -8.93 -1.17
C VAL A 46 1.68 -10.05 -0.14
N GLN A 47 2.79 -10.18 0.60
CA GLN A 47 2.97 -11.14 1.69
C GLN A 47 2.72 -10.50 3.06
N ASP A 48 2.76 -9.17 3.16
CA ASP A 48 2.46 -8.40 4.37
C ASP A 48 0.96 -8.15 4.49
N VAL A 49 0.23 -9.25 4.62
CA VAL A 49 -1.18 -9.21 4.92
C VAL A 49 -1.33 -9.28 6.43
N ASP A 50 -1.89 -8.22 7.01
CA ASP A 50 -2.06 -8.13 8.44
C ASP A 50 -3.17 -9.09 8.88
N ASP A 51 -2.77 -10.24 9.44
CA ASP A 51 -3.66 -11.29 9.95
C ASP A 51 -4.01 -11.02 11.42
N ASN A 52 -4.36 -9.76 11.74
CA ASN A 52 -4.78 -9.30 13.07
C ASN A 52 -6.05 -9.99 13.62
N GLY A 53 -6.51 -11.10 13.02
CA GLY A 53 -7.61 -11.93 13.49
C GLY A 53 -7.21 -13.25 14.16
N MET A 54 -5.91 -13.57 14.27
CA MET A 54 -5.48 -14.93 14.65
C MET A 54 -4.57 -15.07 15.87
N ASP A 55 -4.36 -14.03 16.69
CA ASP A 55 -3.63 -14.19 17.96
C ASP A 55 -4.38 -13.55 19.14
N GLU A 56 -4.80 -14.43 20.06
CA GLU A 56 -5.26 -14.20 21.45
C GLU A 56 -6.69 -13.70 21.72
N MET A 57 -7.72 -14.56 21.55
CA MET A 57 -8.85 -14.59 22.49
C MET A 57 -9.31 -16.03 22.79
N ASP A 58 -8.69 -16.62 23.80
CA ASP A 58 -9.23 -17.74 24.59
C ASP A 58 -10.30 -17.20 25.56
N GLN A 59 -11.40 -16.64 25.03
CA GLN A 59 -12.58 -16.27 25.82
C GLN A 59 -13.85 -16.73 25.11
N GLU A 60 -14.58 -17.54 25.87
CA GLU A 60 -15.87 -18.14 25.58
C GLU A 60 -16.91 -17.10 25.15
N ASP A 61 -17.72 -17.49 24.16
CA ASP A 61 -19.07 -17.01 23.85
C ASP A 61 -19.29 -15.51 23.61
N GLU A 62 -19.29 -15.11 22.33
CA GLU A 62 -20.41 -14.40 21.68
C GLU A 62 -20.20 -14.41 20.16
N ASP A 63 -21.21 -14.88 19.41
CA ASP A 63 -21.27 -14.94 17.94
C ASP A 63 -21.33 -13.52 17.32
N GLU A 64 -20.31 -12.70 17.54
CA GLU A 64 -20.02 -11.57 16.67
C GLU A 64 -19.04 -12.07 15.60
N GLU A 65 -19.51 -12.20 14.36
CA GLU A 65 -18.64 -12.33 13.19
C GLU A 65 -17.70 -11.12 13.16
N ILE A 66 -16.55 -11.21 13.83
CA ILE A 66 -15.47 -10.24 13.65
C ILE A 66 -15.04 -10.44 12.20
N PRO A 67 -15.28 -9.48 11.30
CA PRO A 67 -14.84 -9.65 9.93
C PRO A 67 -13.32 -9.74 9.99
N ASN A 68 -12.78 -10.90 9.62
CA ASN A 68 -11.36 -11.05 9.28
C ASN A 68 -11.10 -10.13 8.09
N SER A 69 -10.90 -8.84 8.35
CA SER A 69 -10.67 -7.85 7.32
C SER A 69 -9.20 -7.97 6.92
N MET A 70 -8.94 -8.95 6.06
CA MET A 70 -7.65 -9.16 5.42
C MET A 70 -7.30 -7.85 4.69
N GLY A 71 -6.40 -7.06 5.28
CA GLY A 71 -6.06 -5.74 4.77
C GLY A 71 -4.60 -5.66 4.35
N ILE A 72 -4.31 -4.65 3.53
CA ILE A 72 -3.00 -4.46 2.94
C ILE A 72 -2.38 -3.19 3.52
N ASN A 73 -1.20 -3.34 4.10
CA ASN A 73 -0.35 -2.21 4.46
C ASN A 73 0.34 -1.68 3.19
N PHE A 74 0.32 -0.36 3.01
CA PHE A 74 0.98 0.29 1.88
C PHE A 74 1.55 1.65 2.26
N GLN A 75 2.59 2.04 1.53
CA GLN A 75 3.24 3.34 1.67
C GLN A 75 3.04 4.15 0.40
N VAL A 76 2.54 5.38 0.54
CA VAL A 76 2.51 6.37 -0.54
C VAL A 76 3.64 7.36 -0.33
N THR A 77 4.50 7.52 -1.32
CA THR A 77 5.55 8.55 -1.34
C THR A 77 5.26 9.54 -2.46
N ILE A 78 5.11 10.81 -2.10
CA ILE A 78 4.96 11.92 -3.06
C ILE A 78 6.25 12.73 -3.02
N LYS A 79 7.02 12.71 -4.10
CA LYS A 79 8.28 13.44 -4.22
C LYS A 79 8.09 14.66 -5.11
N LYS A 80 8.61 15.82 -4.69
CA LYS A 80 8.62 17.06 -5.48
C LYS A 80 9.98 17.74 -5.33
N GLY A 81 10.74 17.84 -6.43
CA GLY A 81 12.14 18.25 -6.35
C GLY A 81 12.95 17.26 -5.51
N GLY A 82 13.48 17.71 -4.37
CA GLY A 82 14.20 16.85 -3.42
C GLY A 82 13.41 16.47 -2.17
N ASP A 83 12.25 17.09 -1.93
CA ASP A 83 11.44 16.84 -0.74
C ASP A 83 10.45 15.70 -1.00
N ALA A 84 9.99 15.06 0.07
CA ALA A 84 9.01 13.99 0.00
C ALA A 84 7.98 14.04 1.15
N ILE A 85 6.74 13.68 0.84
CA ILE A 85 5.73 13.29 1.83
C ILE A 85 5.61 11.78 1.77
N VAL A 86 5.72 11.12 2.94
CA VAL A 86 5.56 9.67 3.09
C VAL A 86 4.32 9.43 3.95
N VAL A 87 3.35 8.72 3.40
CA VAL A 87 2.10 8.34 4.05
C VAL A 87 2.09 6.82 4.20
N ASN A 88 2.00 6.33 5.43
CA ASN A 88 1.76 4.92 5.70
C ASN A 88 0.26 4.74 5.91
N ALA A 89 -0.34 3.80 5.21
CA ALA A 89 -1.77 3.55 5.24
C ALA A 89 -2.08 2.06 5.19
N PHE A 90 -3.27 1.73 5.67
CA PHE A 90 -3.84 0.38 5.67
C PHE A 90 -5.16 0.42 4.92
N ALA A 91 -5.34 -0.50 3.98
CA ALA A 91 -6.59 -0.67 3.24
C ALA A 91 -7.26 -1.99 3.62
N SER A 92 -8.45 -1.91 4.20
CA SER A 92 -9.40 -3.01 4.31
C SER A 92 -10.73 -2.57 3.69
N ASP A 93 -11.82 -2.50 4.46
CA ASP A 93 -13.12 -1.95 4.03
C ASP A 93 -13.05 -0.44 3.78
N ALA A 94 -12.15 0.24 4.48
CA ALA A 94 -11.82 1.64 4.31
C ALA A 94 -10.31 1.85 4.36
N MET A 95 -9.86 2.96 3.76
CA MET A 95 -8.47 3.38 3.83
C MET A 95 -8.22 4.16 5.12
N ASN A 96 -7.29 3.68 5.93
CA ASN A 96 -6.85 4.32 7.17
C ASN A 96 -5.43 4.84 7.02
N ILE A 97 -5.23 6.14 7.27
CA ILE A 97 -3.88 6.72 7.32
C ILE A 97 -3.32 6.52 8.73
N GLN A 98 -2.25 5.74 8.84
CA GLN A 98 -1.59 5.46 10.12
C GLN A 98 -0.55 6.53 10.47
N ASN A 99 0.17 7.04 9.47
CA ASN A 99 1.23 8.02 9.70
C ASN A 99 1.46 8.91 8.47
N ILE A 100 1.85 10.16 8.69
CA ILE A 100 2.26 11.11 7.66
C ILE A 100 3.58 11.75 8.10
N ARG A 101 4.59 11.71 7.23
CA ARG A 101 5.91 12.30 7.45
C ARG A 101 6.30 13.20 6.29
N PHE A 102 6.94 14.32 6.60
CA PHE A 102 7.60 15.17 5.62
C PHE A 102 9.12 14.99 5.74
N CYS A 103 9.77 14.76 4.61
CA CYS A 103 11.21 14.53 4.50
C CYS A 103 11.80 15.60 3.59
N GLU A 104 12.64 16.48 4.14
CA GLU A 104 13.36 17.48 3.34
C GLU A 104 14.53 16.85 2.58
N ALA A 105 14.84 17.38 1.40
CA ALA A 105 15.92 16.93 0.52
C ALA A 105 17.28 16.78 1.22
N LYS A 106 17.57 17.69 2.16
CA LYS A 106 18.83 17.72 2.93
C LYS A 106 19.01 16.52 3.88
N HIS A 107 17.93 15.78 4.13
CA HIS A 107 17.92 14.59 4.99
C HIS A 107 17.67 13.30 4.20
N ALA A 108 17.49 13.37 2.88
CA ALA A 108 17.17 12.24 2.01
C ALA A 108 18.42 11.44 1.53
N SER A 109 19.60 11.67 2.10
CA SER A 109 20.83 11.01 1.66
C SER A 109 20.89 9.55 2.11
N LEU A 110 20.65 8.63 1.18
CA LEU A 110 21.28 7.32 1.21
C LEU A 110 22.72 7.51 0.72
N LYS A 111 23.70 7.34 1.63
CA LYS A 111 25.04 6.98 1.19
C LYS A 111 24.93 5.59 0.57
N GLU A 112 25.00 5.51 -0.76
CA GLU A 112 25.42 4.28 -1.42
C GLU A 112 26.93 4.15 -1.15
N GLU A 113 27.30 3.24 -0.25
CA GLU A 113 28.67 2.69 -0.15
C GLU A 113 28.78 1.43 -1.00
#